data_AF-A0A4Y9J7R5-F1
#
_entry.id   AF-A0A4Y9J7R5-F1
#
_cell.length_a   1.000
_cell.length_b   1.000
_cell.length_c   1.000
_cell.angle_alpha   90.00
_cell.angle_beta   90.00
_cell.angle_gamma   90.00
#
_symmetry.space_group_name_H-M   'P 1'
#
loop_
_entity.id
_entity.type
_entity.pdbx_description
1 polymer ?
#
loop_
_entity_poly.entity_id
_entity_poly.type
_entity_poly.pdbx_seq_one_letter_code
_entity_poly.pdbx_strand_id
1 'polypeptide(L)'
;GDVYRRQKPDRVKQELVAQEVVPEEYGGESPFVPVSSKTGMGIDDLLEQVLLQAEVLELKAPVEAMAKGLVIEAQLDKGRGPVATVLVQSGTLKVGDVVLAGQTSGRVRAMLDENGKATKSAGPSIPVEIQGLSDVPQAGDEFMVLSDERRAREIATYRAGKFRNTKLARQQAAKLE
;
A
#
# COMPACT_ATOMS: atom_id res chain seq x y z
N GLY A 1 -15.68 31.73 -17.62
CA GLY A 1 -14.32 32.31 -17.55
C GLY A 1 -14.17 32.98 -16.20
N ASP A 2 -12.95 33.09 -15.69
CA ASP A 2 -12.56 33.84 -14.47
C ASP A 2 -12.67 33.20 -13.07
N VAL A 3 -12.82 31.88 -12.92
CA VAL A 3 -12.68 31.23 -11.58
C VAL A 3 -11.27 30.64 -11.34
N TYR A 4 -10.47 30.45 -12.39
CA TYR A 4 -9.12 29.84 -12.29
C TYR A 4 -7.97 30.84 -12.07
N ARG A 5 -8.24 32.14 -11.91
CA ARG A 5 -7.21 33.20 -11.96
C ARG A 5 -6.56 33.56 -10.62
N ARG A 6 -6.59 32.68 -9.61
CA ARG A 6 -5.88 32.90 -8.34
C ARG A 6 -5.21 31.64 -7.82
N GLN A 7 -4.38 30.98 -8.63
CA GLN A 7 -3.29 30.22 -8.03
C GLN A 7 -2.27 31.24 -7.51
N LYS A 8 -2.07 31.27 -6.19
CA LYS A 8 -0.99 32.03 -5.56
C LYS A 8 -0.04 31.02 -4.92
N PRO A 9 0.87 30.40 -5.71
CA PRO A 9 1.85 29.46 -5.18
C PRO A 9 2.57 29.99 -3.94
N ASP A 10 2.88 31.29 -3.92
CA ASP A 10 3.54 31.95 -2.78
C ASP A 10 2.71 31.92 -1.49
N ARG A 11 1.38 32.01 -1.59
CA ARG A 11 0.50 31.90 -0.41
C ARG A 11 0.51 30.48 0.14
N VAL A 12 0.46 29.48 -0.72
CA VAL A 12 0.53 28.06 -0.31
C VAL A 12 1.88 27.76 0.33
N LYS A 13 2.98 28.30 -0.22
CA LYS A 13 4.30 28.23 0.40
C LYS A 13 4.31 28.79 1.83
N GLN A 14 3.76 29.99 2.03
CA GLN A 14 3.67 30.60 3.36
C GLN A 14 2.83 29.77 4.34
N GLU A 15 1.70 29.23 3.88
CA GLU A 15 0.82 28.37 4.70
C GLU A 15 1.53 27.05 5.09
N LEU A 16 2.34 26.46 4.20
CA LEU A 16 3.14 25.25 4.47
C LEU A 16 4.32 25.52 5.43
N VAL A 17 5.01 26.65 5.28
CA VAL A 17 6.07 27.07 6.22
C VAL A 17 5.51 27.25 7.63
N ALA A 18 4.29 27.78 7.77
CA ALA A 18 3.61 27.88 9.05
C ALA A 18 3.23 26.51 9.68
N GLN A 19 3.33 25.42 8.91
CA GLN A 19 3.18 24.04 9.35
C GLN A 19 4.53 23.30 9.40
N GLU A 20 5.64 24.05 9.47
CA GLU A 20 7.02 23.52 9.55
C GLU A 20 7.49 22.77 8.31
N VAL A 21 6.77 22.89 7.19
CA VAL A 21 7.19 22.38 5.88
C VAL A 21 7.95 23.50 5.15
N VAL A 22 9.25 23.59 5.40
CA VAL A 22 10.10 24.67 4.89
C VAL A 22 10.73 24.27 3.55
N PRO A 23 10.54 25.07 2.48
CA PRO A 23 11.10 24.75 1.19
C PRO A 23 12.61 24.97 1.14
N GLU A 24 13.30 24.24 0.26
CA GLU A 24 14.75 24.34 0.05
C GLU A 24 15.22 25.77 -0.29
N GLU A 25 14.42 26.54 -1.03
CA GLU A 25 14.72 27.96 -1.35
C GLU A 25 14.80 28.87 -0.11
N TYR A 26 14.21 28.45 1.01
CA TYR A 26 14.27 29.14 2.30
C TYR A 26 15.25 28.46 3.27
N GLY A 27 16.07 27.53 2.77
CA GLY A 27 17.04 26.77 3.56
C GLY A 27 16.45 25.58 4.33
N GLY A 28 15.24 25.13 3.95
CA GLY A 28 14.65 23.89 4.49
C GLY A 28 15.09 22.64 3.73
N GLU A 29 14.40 21.53 4.00
CA GLU A 29 14.69 20.21 3.41
C GLU A 29 13.59 19.72 2.43
N SER A 30 12.52 20.50 2.25
CA SER A 30 11.37 20.07 1.44
C SER A 30 11.48 20.60 -0.01
N PRO A 31 11.55 19.73 -1.02
CA PRO A 31 11.51 20.15 -2.41
C PRO A 31 10.09 20.59 -2.79
N PHE A 32 9.98 21.75 -3.44
CA PHE A 32 8.70 22.32 -3.89
C PHE A 32 8.72 22.48 -5.40
N VAL A 33 7.84 21.77 -6.10
CA VAL A 33 7.75 21.79 -7.56
C VAL A 33 6.41 22.37 -8.02
N PRO A 34 6.38 23.54 -8.67
CA PRO A 34 5.14 24.12 -9.18
C PRO A 34 4.68 23.36 -10.43
N VAL A 35 3.48 22.76 -10.37
CA VAL A 35 2.94 21.95 -11.47
C VAL A 35 1.55 22.40 -11.92
N SER A 36 1.20 22.03 -13.15
CA SER A 36 -0.16 22.09 -13.68
C SER A 36 -0.56 20.73 -14.24
N SER A 37 -1.39 20.00 -13.51
CA SER A 37 -1.92 18.70 -13.96
C SER A 37 -2.80 18.79 -15.22
N LYS A 38 -3.30 19.99 -15.55
CA LYS A 38 -4.11 20.22 -16.75
C LYS A 38 -3.27 20.42 -18.01
N THR A 39 -2.14 21.11 -17.90
CA THR A 39 -1.28 21.44 -19.06
C THR A 39 -0.03 20.57 -19.14
N GLY A 40 0.29 19.83 -18.07
CA GLY A 40 1.52 19.05 -17.95
C GLY A 40 2.75 19.86 -17.53
N MET A 41 2.61 21.18 -17.29
CA MET A 41 3.74 22.03 -16.86
C MET A 41 4.32 21.52 -15.54
N GLY A 42 5.65 21.40 -15.45
CA GLY A 42 6.39 21.01 -14.25
C GLY A 42 6.30 19.52 -13.88
N ILE A 43 5.66 18.68 -14.70
CA ILE A 43 5.57 17.24 -14.41
C ILE A 43 6.92 16.54 -14.59
N ASP A 44 7.70 16.93 -15.59
CA ASP A 44 9.06 16.41 -15.79
C ASP A 44 9.97 16.80 -14.61
N ASP A 45 9.92 18.06 -14.18
CA ASP A 45 10.66 18.55 -13.00
C ASP A 45 10.27 17.79 -11.72
N LEU A 46 8.97 17.49 -11.57
CA LEU A 46 8.46 16.72 -10.44
C LEU A 46 9.00 15.28 -10.46
N LEU A 47 9.03 14.65 -11.64
CA LEU A 47 9.56 13.30 -11.80
C LEU A 47 11.05 13.26 -11.47
N GLU A 48 11.83 14.24 -11.96
CA GLU A 48 13.25 14.36 -11.66
C GLU A 48 13.49 14.50 -10.15
N GLN A 49 12.71 15.35 -9.47
CA GLN A 49 12.80 15.52 -8.02
C GLN A 49 12.47 14.24 -7.24
N VAL A 50 11.46 13.48 -7.67
CA VAL A 50 11.12 12.18 -7.05
C VAL A 50 12.27 11.17 -7.23
N LEU A 51 12.87 11.11 -8.41
CA LEU A 51 14.00 10.21 -8.69
C LEU A 51 15.23 10.60 -7.88
N LEU A 52 15.55 11.90 -7.81
CA LEU A 52 16.65 12.43 -7.01
C LEU A 52 16.47 12.05 -5.54
N GLN A 53 15.28 12.24 -4.98
CA GLN A 53 15.03 11.87 -3.59
C GLN A 53 15.12 10.35 -3.35
N ALA A 54 14.65 9.53 -4.29
CA ALA A 54 14.81 8.08 -4.19
C ALA A 54 16.29 7.66 -4.18
N GLU A 55 17.15 8.35 -4.94
CA GLU A 55 18.60 8.12 -4.96
C GLU A 55 19.25 8.55 -3.65
N VAL A 56 18.93 9.75 -3.14
CA VAL A 56 19.44 10.26 -1.85
C VAL A 56 19.09 9.33 -0.69
N LEU A 57 17.89 8.75 -0.69
CA LEU A 57 17.44 7.81 0.33
C LEU A 57 18.06 6.41 0.21
N GLU A 58 18.77 6.12 -0.90
CA GLU A 58 19.35 4.82 -1.22
C GLU A 58 18.38 3.64 -1.01
N LEU A 59 17.14 3.76 -1.48
CA LEU A 59 16.09 2.78 -1.24
C LEU A 59 16.50 1.39 -1.77
N LYS A 60 16.55 0.40 -0.87
CA LYS A 60 16.92 -1.00 -1.18
C LYS A 60 15.88 -1.96 -0.62
N ALA A 61 15.61 -3.03 -1.35
CA ALA A 61 14.75 -4.13 -0.90
C ALA A 61 15.34 -5.47 -1.36
N PRO A 62 15.31 -6.52 -0.52
CA PRO A 62 15.75 -7.84 -0.95
C PRO A 62 14.76 -8.41 -1.96
N VAL A 63 15.25 -8.92 -3.08
CA VAL A 63 14.39 -9.49 -4.15
C VAL A 63 14.25 -11.00 -3.97
N GLU A 64 15.36 -11.70 -3.70
CA GLU A 64 15.42 -13.14 -3.49
C GLU A 64 15.12 -13.51 -2.03
N ALA A 65 13.89 -13.21 -1.60
CA ALA A 65 13.38 -13.52 -0.27
C ALA A 65 11.88 -13.82 -0.31
N MET A 66 11.35 -14.35 0.79
CA MET A 66 9.91 -14.54 0.97
C MET A 66 9.21 -13.18 0.95
N ALA A 67 8.12 -13.08 0.20
CA ALA A 67 7.47 -11.80 -0.01
C ALA A 67 6.79 -11.30 1.28
N LYS A 68 6.94 -10.00 1.55
CA LYS A 68 6.21 -9.26 2.58
C LYS A 68 5.74 -7.93 1.99
N GLY A 69 4.59 -7.45 2.44
CA GLY A 69 4.14 -6.10 2.15
C GLY A 69 2.81 -5.79 2.81
N LEU A 70 1.99 -5.00 2.12
CA LEU A 70 0.71 -4.53 2.63
C LEU A 70 -0.43 -4.74 1.62
N VAL A 71 -1.64 -4.91 2.14
CA VAL A 71 -2.87 -4.89 1.36
C VAL A 71 -3.26 -3.44 1.09
N ILE A 72 -3.34 -3.05 -0.18
CA ILE A 72 -3.82 -1.73 -0.59
C ILE A 72 -5.34 -1.70 -0.49
N GLU A 73 -5.99 -2.67 -1.13
CA GLU A 73 -7.44 -2.80 -1.18
C GLU A 73 -7.83 -4.26 -1.38
N ALA A 74 -9.06 -4.61 -1.01
CA ALA A 74 -9.57 -5.96 -1.16
C ALA A 74 -11.09 -5.96 -1.28
N GLN A 75 -11.62 -6.93 -2.01
CA GLN A 75 -13.06 -7.08 -2.25
C GLN A 75 -13.43 -8.53 -2.55
N LEU A 76 -14.73 -8.80 -2.52
CA LEU A 76 -15.29 -10.06 -3.02
C LEU A 76 -15.73 -9.86 -4.48
N ASP A 77 -15.01 -10.51 -5.40
CA ASP A 77 -15.32 -10.44 -6.82
C ASP A 77 -16.25 -11.58 -7.25
N LYS A 78 -17.22 -11.25 -8.11
CA LYS A 78 -18.21 -12.22 -8.61
C LYS A 78 -17.56 -13.19 -9.61
N GLY A 79 -17.29 -14.40 -9.12
CA GLY A 79 -16.76 -15.51 -9.92
C GLY A 79 -15.29 -15.79 -9.65
N ARG A 80 -14.52 -14.79 -9.17
CA ARG A 80 -13.11 -14.97 -8.76
C ARG A 80 -12.97 -15.23 -7.25
N GLY A 81 -13.98 -14.84 -6.47
CA GLY A 81 -13.97 -14.96 -5.01
C GLY A 81 -13.20 -13.81 -4.36
N PRO A 82 -12.62 -14.01 -3.16
CA PRO A 82 -11.82 -12.97 -2.51
C PRO A 82 -10.60 -12.58 -3.34
N VAL A 83 -10.48 -11.29 -3.61
CA VAL A 83 -9.34 -10.68 -4.30
C VAL A 83 -8.76 -9.55 -3.47
N ALA A 84 -7.46 -9.35 -3.56
CA ALA A 84 -6.77 -8.27 -2.86
C ALA A 84 -5.64 -7.71 -3.73
N THR A 85 -5.55 -6.40 -3.85
CA THR A 85 -4.38 -5.72 -4.41
C THR A 85 -3.38 -5.53 -3.29
N VAL A 86 -2.19 -6.11 -3.44
CA VAL A 86 -1.10 -6.04 -2.47
C VAL A 86 0.10 -5.32 -3.05
N LEU A 87 0.77 -4.50 -2.24
CA LEU A 87 2.07 -3.91 -2.58
C LEU A 87 3.17 -4.75 -1.97
N VAL A 88 3.99 -5.39 -2.80
CA VAL A 88 5.17 -6.13 -2.32
C VAL A 88 6.24 -5.11 -1.91
N GLN A 89 6.71 -5.17 -0.67
CA GLN A 89 7.75 -4.25 -0.15
C GLN A 89 9.13 -4.93 -0.07
N SER A 90 9.14 -6.26 0.00
CA SER A 90 10.34 -7.07 0.15
C SER A 90 10.04 -8.47 -0.38
N GLY A 91 11.05 -9.13 -0.94
CA GLY A 91 10.96 -10.46 -1.54
C GLY A 91 10.21 -10.47 -2.87
N THR A 92 9.97 -11.67 -3.38
CA THR A 92 9.23 -11.87 -4.63
C THR A 92 8.04 -12.78 -4.39
N LEU A 93 6.84 -12.25 -4.62
CA LEU A 93 5.59 -13.01 -4.53
C LEU A 93 5.39 -13.80 -5.82
N LYS A 94 4.98 -15.05 -5.72
CA LYS A 94 4.76 -15.95 -6.87
C LYS A 94 3.40 -16.63 -6.80
N VAL A 95 2.86 -16.98 -7.98
CA VAL A 95 1.70 -17.88 -8.03
C VAL A 95 2.06 -19.21 -7.35
N GLY A 96 1.18 -19.70 -6.49
CA GLY A 96 1.38 -20.92 -5.70
C GLY A 96 1.89 -20.67 -4.28
N ASP A 97 2.33 -19.46 -3.97
CA ASP A 97 2.76 -19.07 -2.62
C ASP A 97 1.61 -19.14 -1.62
N VAL A 98 1.93 -19.53 -0.39
CA VAL A 98 1.00 -19.47 0.75
C VAL A 98 1.15 -18.10 1.38
N VAL A 99 0.06 -17.34 1.42
CA VAL A 99 0.01 -15.99 1.97
C VAL A 99 -0.83 -15.96 3.24
N LEU A 100 -0.33 -15.25 4.25
CA LEU A 100 -1.09 -14.78 5.40
C LEU A 100 -1.27 -13.27 5.26
N ALA A 101 -2.50 -12.78 5.23
CA ALA A 101 -2.84 -11.35 5.15
C ALA A 101 -3.80 -10.99 6.30
N GLY A 102 -3.30 -10.26 7.29
CA GLY A 102 -4.08 -9.94 8.50
C GLY A 102 -4.60 -11.20 9.20
N GLN A 103 -5.92 -11.38 9.18
CA GLN A 103 -6.65 -12.52 9.76
C GLN A 103 -7.06 -13.58 8.72
N THR A 104 -6.61 -13.42 7.48
CA THR A 104 -6.95 -14.30 6.35
C THR A 104 -5.70 -15.03 5.86
N SER A 105 -5.89 -16.19 5.23
CA SER A 105 -4.78 -16.91 4.61
C SER A 105 -5.24 -17.67 3.38
N GLY A 106 -4.32 -18.04 2.51
CA GLY A 106 -4.65 -18.86 1.35
C GLY A 106 -3.46 -19.07 0.45
N ARG A 107 -3.68 -19.83 -0.62
CA ARG A 107 -2.68 -20.06 -1.66
C ARG A 107 -3.00 -19.15 -2.84
N VAL A 108 -2.00 -18.41 -3.32
CA VAL A 108 -2.16 -17.56 -4.50
C VAL A 108 -2.42 -18.44 -5.72
N ARG A 109 -3.63 -18.37 -6.26
CA ARG A 109 -4.06 -19.16 -7.43
C ARG A 109 -3.80 -18.45 -8.75
N ALA A 110 -3.92 -17.12 -8.74
CA ALA A 110 -3.70 -16.26 -9.89
C ALA A 110 -3.26 -14.88 -9.41
N MET A 111 -2.52 -14.19 -10.27
CA MET A 111 -2.10 -12.82 -10.07
C MET A 111 -2.33 -11.97 -11.32
N LEU A 112 -2.76 -10.72 -11.14
CA LEU A 112 -2.84 -9.71 -12.20
C LEU A 112 -1.94 -8.52 -11.89
N ASP A 113 -1.24 -8.00 -12.88
CA ASP A 113 -0.45 -6.77 -12.79
C ASP A 113 -1.35 -5.51 -12.77
N GLU A 114 -0.74 -4.34 -12.66
CA GLU A 114 -1.43 -3.04 -12.63
C GLU A 114 -2.22 -2.72 -13.91
N ASN A 115 -1.95 -3.44 -14.99
CA ASN A 115 -2.67 -3.33 -16.27
C ASN A 115 -3.75 -4.41 -16.44
N GLY A 116 -4.00 -5.22 -15.39
CA GLY A 116 -4.95 -6.32 -15.40
C GLY A 116 -4.49 -7.55 -16.19
N LYS A 117 -3.21 -7.65 -16.55
CA LYS A 117 -2.65 -8.79 -17.27
C LYS A 117 -2.16 -9.85 -16.30
N ALA A 118 -2.30 -11.12 -16.69
CA ALA A 118 -1.83 -12.23 -15.88
C ALA A 118 -0.31 -12.17 -15.69
N THR A 119 0.14 -12.24 -14.44
CA THR A 119 1.56 -12.32 -14.07
C THR A 119 1.83 -13.53 -13.19
N LYS A 120 3.08 -14.02 -13.20
CA LYS A 120 3.52 -15.17 -12.40
C LYS A 120 4.31 -14.78 -11.17
N SER A 121 4.83 -13.56 -11.13
CA SER A 121 5.66 -13.04 -10.05
C SER A 121 5.53 -11.53 -9.90
N ALA A 122 5.66 -11.03 -8.69
CA ALA A 122 5.76 -9.61 -8.39
C ALA A 122 6.89 -9.38 -7.37
N GLY A 123 7.87 -8.56 -7.75
CA GLY A 123 8.97 -8.14 -6.88
C GLY A 123 8.63 -6.89 -6.06
N PRO A 124 9.57 -6.35 -5.29
CA PRO A 124 9.37 -5.15 -4.49
C PRO A 124 8.91 -3.95 -5.34
N SER A 125 8.09 -3.08 -4.75
CA SER A 125 7.49 -1.87 -5.33
C SER A 125 6.41 -2.11 -6.40
N ILE A 126 6.10 -3.36 -6.74
CA ILE A 126 5.07 -3.69 -7.72
C ILE A 126 3.75 -4.01 -6.99
N PRO A 127 2.65 -3.28 -7.27
CA PRO A 127 1.32 -3.69 -6.85
C PRO A 127 0.85 -4.87 -7.69
N VAL A 128 0.22 -5.86 -7.06
CA VAL A 128 -0.30 -7.04 -7.74
C VAL A 128 -1.62 -7.46 -7.13
N GLU A 129 -2.62 -7.74 -7.96
CA GLU A 129 -3.89 -8.29 -7.49
C GLU A 129 -3.77 -9.81 -7.35
N ILE A 130 -4.04 -10.34 -6.17
CA ILE A 130 -3.97 -11.76 -5.85
C ILE A 130 -5.36 -12.36 -5.67
N GLN A 131 -5.50 -13.63 -6.07
CA GLN A 131 -6.71 -14.42 -5.85
C GLN A 131 -6.37 -15.70 -5.07
N GLY A 132 -7.33 -16.22 -4.31
CA GLY A 132 -7.21 -17.52 -3.62
C GLY A 132 -7.03 -17.44 -2.10
N LEU A 133 -7.27 -16.27 -1.52
CA LEU A 133 -7.42 -16.12 -0.08
C LEU A 133 -8.74 -16.75 0.39
N SER A 134 -8.77 -17.20 1.64
CA SER A 134 -9.95 -17.81 2.26
C SER A 134 -11.11 -16.82 2.48
N ASP A 135 -10.78 -15.55 2.65
CA ASP A 135 -11.71 -14.44 2.90
C ASP A 135 -11.06 -13.12 2.45
N VAL A 136 -11.83 -12.03 2.48
CA VAL A 136 -11.36 -10.69 2.08
C VAL A 136 -10.54 -10.07 3.23
N PRO A 137 -9.24 -9.77 3.03
CA PRO A 137 -8.43 -9.07 4.03
C PRO A 137 -8.82 -7.59 4.16
N GLN A 138 -8.30 -6.89 5.16
CA GLN A 138 -8.52 -5.45 5.32
C GLN A 138 -7.44 -4.63 4.61
N ALA A 139 -7.82 -3.48 4.07
CA ALA A 139 -6.85 -2.48 3.61
C ALA A 139 -5.93 -2.07 4.78
N GLY A 140 -4.63 -2.01 4.51
CA GLY A 140 -3.60 -1.76 5.51
C GLY A 140 -3.13 -2.99 6.28
N ASP A 141 -3.74 -4.18 6.10
CA ASP A 141 -3.21 -5.41 6.68
C ASP A 141 -1.82 -5.71 6.10
N GLU A 142 -0.89 -6.10 6.97
CA GLU A 142 0.35 -6.72 6.50
C GLU A 142 0.06 -8.09 5.87
N PHE A 143 0.71 -8.38 4.75
CA PHE A 143 0.78 -9.73 4.20
C PHE A 143 2.21 -10.26 4.21
N MET A 144 2.33 -11.58 4.33
CA MET A 144 3.60 -12.29 4.20
C MET A 144 3.42 -13.68 3.63
N VAL A 145 4.43 -14.12 2.88
CA VAL A 145 4.52 -15.49 2.38
C VAL A 145 5.07 -16.39 3.47
N LEU A 146 4.46 -17.55 3.64
CA LEU A 146 4.87 -18.59 4.58
C LEU A 146 5.17 -19.88 3.83
N SER A 147 6.02 -20.72 4.43
CA SER A 147 6.39 -22.02 3.84
C SER A 147 5.34 -23.12 4.06
N ASP A 148 4.43 -22.94 5.04
CA ASP A 148 3.47 -23.96 5.47
C ASP A 148 2.05 -23.37 5.57
N GLU A 149 1.14 -23.97 4.80
CA GLU A 149 -0.27 -23.60 4.75
C GLU A 149 -1.01 -23.86 6.07
N ARG A 150 -0.65 -24.94 6.78
CA ARG A 150 -1.24 -25.26 8.08
C ARG A 150 -0.89 -24.17 9.09
N ARG A 151 0.39 -23.76 9.11
CA ARG A 151 0.86 -22.69 10.00
C ARG A 151 0.20 -21.35 9.68
N ALA A 152 0.04 -21.02 8.40
CA ALA A 152 -0.67 -19.81 7.98
C ALA A 152 -2.11 -19.80 8.51
N ARG A 153 -2.83 -20.91 8.36
CA ARG A 153 -4.21 -21.08 8.83
C ARG A 153 -4.34 -21.00 10.35
N GLU A 154 -3.39 -21.58 11.09
CA GLU A 154 -3.34 -21.51 12.56
C GLU A 154 -3.16 -20.05 13.04
N ILE A 155 -2.23 -19.31 12.43
CA ILE A 155 -1.98 -17.90 12.78
C ILE A 155 -3.21 -17.03 12.45
N ALA A 156 -3.80 -17.21 11.26
CA ALA A 156 -5.00 -16.50 10.84
C ALA A 156 -6.16 -16.72 11.83
N THR A 157 -6.40 -17.97 12.20
CA THR A 157 -7.46 -18.36 13.15
C THR A 157 -7.22 -17.76 14.53
N TYR A 158 -5.98 -17.78 15.01
CA TYR A 158 -5.61 -17.17 16.28
C TYR A 158 -5.85 -15.65 16.28
N ARG A 159 -5.44 -14.95 15.21
CA ARG A 159 -5.67 -13.50 15.07
C ARG A 159 -7.16 -13.17 15.02
N ALA A 160 -7.96 -13.97 14.30
CA ALA A 160 -9.41 -13.82 14.24
C ALA A 160 -10.08 -13.99 15.61
N GLY A 161 -9.69 -15.01 16.38
CA GLY A 161 -10.17 -15.23 17.74
C GLY A 161 -9.85 -14.06 18.67
N LYS A 162 -8.61 -13.57 18.63
CA LYS A 162 -8.18 -12.42 19.43
C LYS A 162 -8.97 -11.16 19.09
N PHE A 163 -9.15 -10.87 17.79
CA PHE A 163 -9.91 -9.71 17.32
C PHE A 163 -11.38 -9.76 17.76
N ARG A 164 -12.00 -10.94 17.69
CA ARG A 164 -13.38 -11.13 18.17
C ARG A 164 -13.50 -10.85 19.67
N ASN A 165 -12.55 -11.34 20.48
CA ASN A 165 -12.57 -11.14 21.92
C ASN A 165 -12.39 -9.66 22.30
N THR A 166 -11.46 -8.94 21.67
CA THR A 166 -11.29 -7.49 21.91
C THR A 166 -12.51 -6.68 21.47
N LYS A 167 -13.15 -7.05 20.36
CA LYS A 167 -14.40 -6.39 19.91
C LYS A 167 -15.53 -6.57 20.92
N LEU A 168 -15.72 -7.79 21.44
CA LEU A 168 -16.73 -8.08 22.46
C LEU A 168 -16.45 -7.31 23.77
N ALA A 169 -15.19 -7.26 24.21
CA ALA A 169 -14.81 -6.52 25.42
C ALA A 169 -15.08 -5.01 25.29
N ARG A 170 -14.75 -4.40 24.14
CA ARG A 170 -15.07 -2.99 23.86
C ARG A 170 -16.58 -2.73 23.88
N GLN A 171 -17.38 -3.63 23.30
CA GLN A 171 -18.84 -3.50 23.31
C GLN A 171 -19.44 -3.63 24.71
N GLN A 172 -18.86 -4.46 25.58
CA GLN A 172 -19.28 -4.57 26.97
C GLN A 172 -18.92 -3.32 27.77
N ALA A 173 -17.70 -2.79 27.60
CA ALA A 173 -17.27 -1.55 28.25
C ALA A 173 -18.15 -0.35 27.85
N ALA A 174 -18.45 -0.19 26.56
CA ALA A 174 -19.31 0.89 26.05
C ALA A 174 -20.79 0.77 26.44
N LYS A 175 -21.22 -0.35 27.04
CA LYS A 175 -22.58 -0.53 27.59
C LYS A 175 -22.65 -0.25 29.10
N LEU A 176 -21.50 -0.14 29.76
CA LEU A 176 -21.38 0.14 31.19
C LEU A 176 -21.15 1.64 31.47
N GLU A 177 -20.99 2.43 30.41
CA GLU A 177 -20.94 3.90 30.37
C GLU A 177 -22.29 4.44 29.87
#